data_AF-A0A915HNU0-F1
#
_entry.id   AF-A0A915HNU0-F1
#
_cell.length_a   1.000
_cell.length_b   1.000
_cell.length_c   1.000
_cell.angle_alpha   90.00
_cell.angle_beta   90.00
_cell.angle_gamma   90.00
#
_symmetry.space_group_name_H-M   'P 1'
#
loop_
_entity.id
_entity.type
_entity.pdbx_description
1 polymer ?
#
loop_
_entity_poly.entity_id
_entity_poly.type
_entity_poly.pdbx_seq_one_letter_code
_entity_poly.pdbx_strand_id
1 'polypeptide(L)'
;MKPAAWAAFLEWYNKKIETESQFNFDKELLDYCHSDVQVLWQCCMKFRDILMEETDVDPFEKSITIASTFNLVFQYLFLKPNSIGKYSNSWHRKFTQFWTLDNEKMGIAEGSRRDLPIDMKHEIL
;
A
#
# COMPACT_ATOMS: atom_id res chain seq x y z
N MET A 1 12.95 31.01 -24.45
CA MET A 1 13.94 29.99 -24.87
C MET A 1 14.89 30.59 -25.89
N LYS A 2 16.17 30.19 -25.90
CA LYS A 2 17.10 30.62 -26.96
C LYS A 2 16.62 30.06 -28.32
N PRO A 3 16.59 30.88 -29.39
CA PRO A 3 16.01 30.48 -30.68
C PRO A 3 16.72 29.28 -31.33
N ALA A 4 18.04 29.14 -31.11
CA ALA A 4 18.80 27.99 -31.63
C ALA A 4 18.43 26.65 -30.97
N ALA A 5 18.15 26.66 -29.65
CA ALA A 5 17.76 25.45 -28.93
C ALA A 5 16.36 24.96 -29.34
N TRP A 6 15.48 25.89 -29.70
CA TRP A 6 14.14 25.59 -30.21
C TRP A 6 14.18 24.93 -31.59
N ALA A 7 15.03 25.42 -32.51
CA ALA A 7 15.19 24.83 -33.83
C ALA A 7 15.73 23.39 -33.75
N ALA A 8 16.75 23.15 -32.92
CA ALA A 8 17.30 21.81 -32.69
C ALA A 8 16.25 20.85 -32.08
N PHE A 9 15.42 21.34 -31.17
CA PHE A 9 14.31 20.56 -30.61
C PHE A 9 13.29 20.17 -31.68
N LEU A 10 12.88 21.10 -32.54
CA LEU A 10 11.92 20.83 -33.61
C LEU A 10 12.44 19.80 -34.62
N GLU A 11 13.72 19.89 -34.99
CA GLU A 11 14.35 18.92 -35.88
C GLU A 11 14.33 17.50 -35.27
N TRP A 12 14.68 17.40 -33.99
CA TRP A 12 14.60 16.14 -33.24
C TRP A 12 13.16 15.61 -33.15
N TYR A 13 12.20 16.47 -32.85
CA TYR A 13 10.78 16.11 -32.68
C TYR A 13 10.17 15.61 -33.99
N ASN A 14 10.40 16.31 -35.10
CA ASN A 14 9.90 15.90 -36.41
C ASN A 14 10.50 14.55 -36.83
N LYS A 15 11.80 14.35 -36.62
CA LYS A 15 12.46 13.07 -36.90
C LYS A 15 11.84 11.93 -36.08
N LYS A 16 11.50 12.20 -34.82
CA LYS A 16 10.84 11.23 -33.92
C LYS A 16 9.43 10.87 -34.37
N ILE A 17 8.62 11.84 -34.78
CA ILE A 17 7.28 11.57 -35.35
C ILE A 17 7.36 10.71 -36.61
N GLU A 18 8.37 10.90 -37.45
CA GLU A 18 8.55 10.13 -38.69
C GLU A 18 9.02 8.69 -38.45
N THR A 19 9.75 8.44 -37.36
CA THR A 19 10.33 7.11 -37.06
C THR A 19 9.55 6.28 -36.04
N GLU A 20 8.77 6.92 -35.17
CA GLU A 20 8.02 6.23 -34.10
C GLU A 20 6.52 6.21 -34.40
N SER A 21 5.85 5.13 -34.00
CA SER A 21 4.39 5.06 -34.05
C SER A 21 3.78 6.19 -33.23
N GLN A 22 2.70 6.79 -33.74
CA GLN A 22 1.96 7.88 -33.09
C GLN A 22 1.77 7.60 -31.59
N PHE A 23 2.27 8.49 -30.74
CA PHE A 23 2.20 8.36 -29.29
C PHE A 23 0.73 8.27 -28.84
N ASN A 24 0.36 7.15 -28.21
CA ASN A 24 -0.98 6.96 -27.66
C ASN A 24 -0.96 7.29 -26.17
N PHE A 25 -1.49 8.47 -25.83
CA PHE A 25 -1.54 8.95 -24.45
C PHE A 25 -2.21 7.97 -23.49
N ASP A 26 -3.32 7.35 -23.89
CA ASP A 26 -4.09 6.47 -23.01
C ASP A 26 -3.32 5.20 -22.66
N LYS A 27 -2.66 4.61 -23.66
CA LYS A 27 -1.84 3.41 -23.46
C LYS A 27 -0.64 3.71 -22.57
N GLU A 28 0.10 4.76 -22.88
CA GLU A 28 1.33 5.11 -22.18
C GLU A 28 1.06 5.51 -20.73
N LEU A 29 -0.05 6.22 -20.49
CA LEU A 29 -0.48 6.56 -19.14
C LEU A 29 -0.84 5.30 -18.33
N LEU A 30 -1.56 4.36 -18.94
CA LEU A 30 -1.93 3.10 -18.29
C LEU A 30 -0.69 2.26 -17.96
N ASP A 31 0.20 2.09 -18.92
CA ASP A 31 1.46 1.33 -18.76
C ASP A 31 2.32 1.95 -17.64
N TYR A 32 2.40 3.28 -17.60
CA TYR A 32 3.08 4.02 -16.53
C TYR A 32 2.43 3.75 -15.16
N CYS A 33 1.11 3.87 -15.05
CA CYS A 33 0.41 3.63 -13.78
C CYS A 33 0.60 2.20 -13.28
N HIS A 34 0.56 1.19 -14.17
CA HIS A 34 0.82 -0.19 -13.80
C HIS A 34 2.25 -0.37 -13.29
N SER A 35 3.24 0.21 -13.97
CA SER A 35 4.64 0.13 -13.56
C SER A 35 4.86 0.75 -12.19
N ASP A 36 4.33 1.96 -11.94
CA ASP A 36 4.45 2.67 -10.67
C ASP A 36 3.83 1.87 -9.52
N VAL A 37 2.61 1.37 -9.70
CA VAL A 37 1.92 0.56 -8.69
C VAL A 37 2.69 -0.73 -8.41
N GLN A 38 3.26 -1.37 -9.44
CA GLN A 38 4.06 -2.57 -9.26
C GLN A 38 5.32 -2.29 -8.43
N VAL A 39 6.02 -1.18 -8.68
CA VAL A 39 7.21 -0.80 -7.91
C VAL A 39 6.83 -0.50 -6.46
N LEU A 40 5.77 0.28 -6.23
CA LEU A 40 5.29 0.59 -4.88
C LEU A 40 4.92 -0.69 -4.12
N TRP A 41 4.21 -1.61 -4.77
CA TRP A 41 3.83 -2.89 -4.19
C TRP A 41 5.06 -3.73 -3.80
N GLN A 42 6.04 -3.87 -4.69
CA GLN A 42 7.27 -4.61 -4.40
C GLN A 42 8.06 -4.01 -3.23
N CYS A 43 8.14 -2.67 -3.17
CA CYS A 43 8.78 -1.96 -2.07
C CYS A 43 8.05 -2.21 -0.74
N CYS A 44 6.72 -2.13 -0.73
CA CYS A 44 5.92 -2.41 0.46
C CYS A 44 6.06 -3.86 0.95
N MET A 45 6.09 -4.83 0.03
CA MET A 45 6.27 -6.24 0.39
C MET A 45 7.66 -6.48 0.99
N LYS A 46 8.72 -5.97 0.37
CA LYS A 46 10.07 -6.07 0.94
C LYS A 46 10.20 -5.39 2.30
N PHE A 47 9.58 -4.21 2.46
CA PHE A 47 9.55 -3.52 3.74
C PHE A 47 8.87 -4.34 4.84
N ARG A 48 7.73 -4.97 4.52
CA ARG A 48 7.03 -5.88 5.43
C ARG A 48 7.88 -7.07 5.81
N ASP A 49 8.48 -7.75 4.84
CA ASP A 49 9.28 -8.94 5.08
C ASP A 49 10.46 -8.63 6.01
N ILE A 50 11.21 -7.57 5.73
CA ILE A 50 12.35 -7.14 6.57
C ILE A 50 11.89 -6.78 7.98
N LEU A 51 10.79 -6.03 8.12
CA LEU A 51 10.35 -5.59 9.43
C LEU A 51 9.81 -6.75 10.28
N MET A 52 9.11 -7.69 9.67
CA MET A 52 8.63 -8.89 10.34
C MET A 52 9.78 -9.80 10.75
N GLU A 53 10.81 -9.95 9.92
CA GLU A 53 12.02 -10.72 10.25
C GLU A 53 12.74 -10.16 11.48
N GLU A 54 12.87 -8.83 11.57
CA GLU A 54 13.63 -8.18 12.65
C GLU A 54 12.82 -7.97 13.94
N THR A 55 11.50 -7.80 13.85
CA THR A 55 10.69 -7.29 14.98
C THR A 55 9.45 -8.10 15.30
N ASP A 56 9.06 -9.08 14.47
CA ASP A 56 7.81 -9.85 14.58
C ASP A 56 6.53 -8.98 14.58
N VAL A 57 6.63 -7.73 14.09
CA VAL A 57 5.50 -6.79 13.98
C VAL A 57 5.17 -6.57 12.51
N ASP A 58 3.91 -6.83 12.14
CA ASP A 58 3.42 -6.50 10.80
C ASP A 58 3.15 -4.98 10.66
N PRO A 59 3.82 -4.27 9.73
CA PRO A 59 3.63 -2.84 9.52
C PRO A 59 2.22 -2.44 9.06
N PHE A 60 1.45 -3.34 8.44
CA PHE A 60 0.17 -3.02 7.83
C PHE A 60 -1.04 -3.53 8.62
N GLU A 61 -0.85 -4.36 9.64
CA GLU A 61 -1.96 -4.90 10.45
C GLU A 61 -2.56 -3.83 11.39
N LYS A 62 -1.70 -3.09 12.10
CA LYS A 62 -2.11 -2.18 13.21
C LYS A 62 -1.75 -0.72 12.97
N SER A 63 -1.08 -0.42 11.86
CA SER A 63 -0.59 0.93 11.53
C SER A 63 -0.83 1.26 10.07
N ILE A 64 -1.22 2.50 9.81
CA ILE A 64 -1.39 3.04 8.44
C ILE A 64 -0.09 3.74 7.98
N THR A 65 0.75 4.18 8.93
CA THR A 65 1.97 4.95 8.66
C THR A 65 3.19 4.28 9.28
N ILE A 66 4.33 4.41 8.59
CA ILE A 66 5.64 3.89 9.03
C ILE A 66 6.02 4.39 10.43
N ALA A 67 5.77 5.67 10.72
CA ALA A 67 6.04 6.24 12.05
C ALA A 67 5.21 5.56 13.16
N SER A 68 3.94 5.26 12.88
CA SER A 68 3.10 4.52 13.83
C SER A 68 3.63 3.10 14.04
N THR A 69 4.10 2.44 12.99
CA THR A 69 4.71 1.11 13.10
C THR A 69 5.95 1.12 13.98
N PHE A 70 6.90 2.02 13.72
CA PHE A 70 8.13 2.08 14.52
C PHE A 70 7.86 2.50 15.96
N ASN A 71 6.82 3.31 16.20
CA ASN A 71 6.36 3.58 17.56
C ASN A 71 5.84 2.30 18.25
N LEU A 72 5.12 1.42 17.54
CA LEU A 72 4.72 0.11 18.06
C LEU A 72 5.95 -0.76 18.35
N VAL A 73 6.88 -0.89 17.40
CA VAL A 73 8.13 -1.64 17.57
C VAL A 73 8.91 -1.14 18.79
N PHE A 74 9.06 0.18 18.94
CA PHE A 74 9.70 0.79 20.10
C PHE A 74 9.02 0.40 21.41
N GLN A 75 7.68 0.45 21.42
CA GLN A 75 6.87 0.05 22.55
C GLN A 75 6.96 -1.45 22.87
N TYR A 76 7.07 -2.33 21.88
CA TYR A 76 7.13 -3.78 22.09
C TYR A 76 8.52 -4.26 22.51
N LEU A 77 9.59 -3.77 21.87
CA LEU A 77 10.93 -4.32 22.05
C LEU A 77 11.79 -3.56 23.07
N PHE A 78 11.62 -2.23 23.20
CA PHE A 78 12.56 -1.39 23.95
C PHE A 78 12.01 -0.82 25.26
N LEU A 79 10.68 -0.73 25.40
CA LEU A 79 10.04 -0.15 26.58
C LEU A 79 9.90 -1.17 27.70
N LYS A 80 10.27 -0.75 28.93
CA LYS A 80 10.10 -1.56 30.12
C LYS A 80 8.61 -1.80 30.40
N PRO A 81 8.22 -2.98 30.91
CA PRO A 81 6.84 -3.23 31.31
C PRO A 81 6.33 -2.12 32.24
N ASN A 82 5.12 -1.62 31.99
CA ASN A 82 4.44 -0.61 32.79
C ASN A 82 5.09 0.80 32.84
N SER A 83 6.05 1.13 31.96
CA SER A 83 6.65 2.49 31.96
C SER A 83 5.85 3.51 31.14
N ILE A 84 5.07 3.05 30.16
CA ILE A 84 4.08 3.83 29.40
C ILE A 84 2.79 3.03 29.40
N GLY A 85 1.65 3.70 29.60
CA GLY A 85 0.35 3.07 29.54
C GLY A 85 0.04 2.57 28.13
N LYS A 86 0.43 1.33 27.81
CA LYS A 86 -0.14 0.61 26.67
C LYS A 86 -1.62 0.41 26.97
N TYR A 87 -2.48 1.17 26.30
CA TYR A 87 -3.92 0.97 26.40
C TYR A 87 -4.23 -0.43 25.85
N SER A 88 -4.60 -1.36 26.72
CA SER A 88 -4.81 -2.75 26.31
C SER A 88 -5.88 -2.84 25.22
N ASN A 89 -5.65 -3.74 24.25
CA ASN A 89 -6.50 -4.05 23.09
C ASN A 89 -7.96 -4.42 23.47
N SER A 90 -8.28 -4.55 24.77
CA SER A 90 -9.63 -4.70 25.32
C SER A 90 -10.62 -3.67 24.78
N TRP A 91 -10.18 -2.42 24.56
CA TRP A 91 -11.07 -1.35 24.11
C TRP A 91 -11.29 -1.31 22.60
N HIS A 92 -10.28 -1.68 21.79
CA HIS A 92 -10.49 -1.95 20.38
C HIS A 92 -11.38 -3.18 20.17
N ARG A 93 -11.28 -4.20 21.04
CA ARG A 93 -12.21 -5.34 21.06
C ARG A 93 -13.63 -4.94 21.44
N LYS A 94 -13.81 -3.96 22.34
CA LYS A 94 -15.14 -3.42 22.66
C LYS A 94 -15.74 -2.63 21.51
N PHE A 95 -14.93 -1.92 20.71
CA PHE A 95 -15.43 -1.20 19.53
C PHE A 95 -15.88 -2.18 18.44
N THR A 96 -15.12 -3.25 18.17
CA THR A 96 -15.55 -4.31 17.25
C THR A 96 -16.71 -5.14 17.80
N GLN A 97 -16.77 -5.42 19.12
CA GLN A 97 -17.92 -6.07 19.76
C GLN A 97 -19.19 -5.21 19.72
N PHE A 98 -19.07 -3.88 19.81
CA PHE A 98 -20.21 -2.96 19.69
C PHE A 98 -20.80 -2.99 18.28
N TRP A 99 -19.95 -2.90 17.24
CA TRP A 99 -20.37 -2.99 15.84
C TRP A 99 -20.96 -4.36 15.45
N THR A 100 -20.39 -5.46 15.97
CA THR A 100 -20.91 -6.82 15.70
C THR A 100 -22.26 -7.05 16.39
N LEU A 101 -22.44 -6.61 17.63
CA LEU A 101 -23.73 -6.69 18.35
C LEU A 101 -24.82 -5.81 17.71
N ASP A 102 -24.47 -4.65 17.13
CA ASP A 102 -25.43 -3.82 16.41
C ASP A 102 -25.81 -4.42 15.04
N ASN A 103 -24.86 -5.04 14.33
CA ASN A 103 -25.13 -5.73 13.06
C ASN A 103 -26.01 -6.98 13.24
N GLU A 104 -25.80 -7.73 14.32
CA GLU A 104 -26.60 -8.91 14.67
C GLU A 104 -28.04 -8.51 15.06
N LYS A 105 -28.21 -7.38 15.75
CA LYS A 105 -29.53 -6.77 16.02
C LYS A 105 -30.20 -6.18 14.79
N MET A 106 -29.44 -5.75 13.79
CA MET A 106 -29.90 -5.21 12.51
C MET A 106 -30.14 -6.30 11.44
N GLY A 107 -29.87 -7.57 11.76
CA GLY A 107 -30.08 -8.70 10.84
C GLY A 107 -29.10 -8.73 9.65
N ILE A 108 -27.93 -8.09 9.77
CA ILE A 108 -26.91 -8.06 8.72
C ILE A 108 -25.97 -9.25 8.96
N ALA A 109 -26.06 -10.29 8.11
CA ALA A 109 -25.24 -11.49 8.23
C ALA A 109 -23.73 -11.16 8.15
N GLU A 110 -22.96 -11.60 9.16
CA GLU A 110 -21.51 -11.42 9.20
C GLU A 110 -20.82 -12.24 8.10
N GLY A 111 -20.30 -11.56 7.09
CA GLY A 111 -19.19 -12.09 6.31
C GLY A 111 -17.91 -12.03 7.15
N SER A 112 -17.40 -13.20 7.56
CA SER A 112 -16.14 -13.35 8.30
C SER A 112 -15.02 -12.59 7.60
N ARG A 113 -14.56 -11.48 8.21
CA ARG A 113 -13.29 -10.84 7.85
C ARG A 113 -12.13 -11.50 8.61
N ARG A 114 -12.15 -12.83 8.69
CA ARG A 114 -11.05 -13.67 9.13
C ARG A 114 -11.00 -14.86 8.18
N ASP A 115 -9.84 -15.02 7.56
CA ASP A 115 -9.45 -16.13 6.68
C ASP A 115 -10.03 -16.06 5.26
N LEU A 116 -9.57 -15.11 4.45
CA LEU A 116 -9.44 -15.39 3.02
C LEU A 116 -8.03 -15.93 2.78
N PRO A 117 -7.85 -17.22 2.43
CA PRO A 117 -6.60 -17.65 1.85
C PRO A 117 -6.44 -16.90 0.53
N ILE A 118 -5.31 -16.21 0.34
CA ILE A 118 -4.97 -15.64 -0.96
C ILE A 118 -4.55 -16.82 -1.85
N ASP A 119 -5.54 -17.54 -2.40
CA ASP A 119 -5.35 -18.46 -3.50
C ASP A 119 -5.24 -17.65 -4.79
N MET A 120 -4.01 -17.30 -5.18
CA MET A 120 -3.73 -16.78 -6.53
C MET A 120 -3.70 -17.93 -7.55
N LYS A 121 -4.82 -18.65 -7.68
CA LYS A 121 -5.04 -19.56 -8.81
C LYS A 121 -6.35 -19.22 -9.50
N HIS A 122 -6.18 -18.84 -10.76
CA HIS A 122 -7.14 -18.70 -11.85
C HIS A 122 -7.78 -17.32 -12.13
N GLU A 123 -7.40 -16.85 -13.32
CA GLU A 123 -8.23 -16.20 -14.34
C GLU A 123 -8.48 -14.69 -14.23
N ILE A 124 -7.57 -13.94 -14.87
CA ILE A 124 -7.94 -12.74 -15.61
C ILE A 124 -7.64 -13.04 -17.09
N LEU A 125 -8.71 -13.19 -17.87
CA LEU A 125 -8.72 -13.03 -19.32
C LEU A 125 -8.40 -11.58 -19.70
#